data_AF-A0A7S3MJ37-F1
#
_entry.id   AF-A0A7S3MJ37-F1
#
_cell.length_a   1.000
_cell.length_b   1.000
_cell.length_c   1.000
_cell.angle_alpha   90.00
_cell.angle_beta   90.00
_cell.angle_gamma   90.00
#
_symmetry.space_group_name_H-M   'P 1'
#
loop_
_entity.id
_entity.type
_entity.pdbx_description
1 polymer ?
#
loop_
_entity_poly.entity_id
_entity_poly.type
_entity_poly.pdbx_seq_one_letter_code
_entity_poly.pdbx_strand_id
1 'polypeptide(L)'
;GKDLPAGTKVQVPFWLAQSLVRRNTATLELPTIYGAAAQEDLRHDPIVCRLGDKSHYYYEVGLRVAHLLKENQLAEDLFGGLQKRAAEIVQLLGNLGVMSTMQMSTLNQATAVFPCTLTRVEQDMYIGGREAESHFKQWTDRFGSYKMKASHLIDAPSAK
;
A
#
# COMPACT_ATOMS: atom_id res chain seq x y z
N GLY A 1 -36.58 20.51 -11.37
CA GLY A 1 -35.38 19.84 -11.89
C GLY A 1 -35.81 18.59 -12.63
N LYS A 2 -35.00 18.05 -13.55
CA LYS A 2 -35.29 16.73 -14.13
C LYS A 2 -34.86 15.66 -13.12
N ASP A 3 -35.81 14.83 -12.70
CA ASP A 3 -35.53 13.73 -11.77
C ASP A 3 -34.77 12.60 -12.47
N LEU A 4 -33.91 11.90 -11.73
CA LEU A 4 -33.19 10.73 -12.22
C LEU A 4 -34.11 9.50 -12.21
N PRO A 5 -34.21 8.74 -13.32
CA PRO A 5 -35.00 7.52 -13.33
C PRO A 5 -34.39 6.45 -12.40
N ALA A 6 -35.26 5.61 -11.84
CA ALA A 6 -34.83 4.51 -10.98
C ALA A 6 -33.93 3.52 -11.74
N GLY A 7 -32.91 3.01 -11.04
CA GLY A 7 -31.94 2.08 -11.63
C GLY A 7 -30.86 2.73 -12.50
N THR A 8 -30.80 4.07 -12.56
CA THR A 8 -29.71 4.76 -13.27
C THR A 8 -28.37 4.48 -12.61
N LYS A 9 -27.41 3.98 -13.39
CA LYS A 9 -26.02 3.84 -12.94
C LYS A 9 -25.31 5.18 -13.04
N VAL A 10 -24.74 5.64 -11.93
CA VAL A 10 -24.02 6.91 -11.85
C VAL A 10 -22.64 6.69 -11.25
N GLN A 11 -21.64 7.40 -11.76
CA GLN A 11 -20.32 7.45 -11.16
C GLN A 11 -20.26 8.65 -10.21
N VAL A 12 -19.90 8.40 -8.96
CA VAL A 12 -19.79 9.42 -7.94
C VAL A 12 -18.56 9.17 -7.07
N PRO A 13 -18.01 10.21 -6.40
CA PRO A 13 -16.96 10.02 -5.42
C PRO A 13 -17.39 9.06 -4.30
N PHE A 14 -16.43 8.30 -3.77
CA PHE A 14 -16.69 7.28 -2.76
C PHE A 14 -17.40 7.82 -1.51
N TRP A 15 -17.00 9.01 -1.03
CA TRP A 15 -17.63 9.64 0.15
C TRP A 15 -19.12 9.91 -0.06
N LEU A 16 -19.53 10.26 -1.28
CA LEU A 16 -20.93 10.49 -1.62
C LEU A 16 -21.66 9.16 -1.73
N ALA A 17 -21.10 8.18 -2.46
CA ALA A 17 -21.67 6.83 -2.57
C ALA A 17 -21.92 6.22 -1.18
N GLN A 18 -20.93 6.30 -0.28
CA GLN A 18 -21.02 5.82 1.09
C GLN A 18 -22.22 6.43 1.84
N SER A 19 -22.45 7.74 1.68
CA SER A 19 -23.58 8.43 2.30
C SER A 19 -24.93 7.99 1.73
N LEU A 20 -25.02 7.76 0.41
CA LEU A 20 -26.24 7.34 -0.27
C LEU A 20 -26.63 5.89 0.06
N VAL A 21 -25.64 5.00 0.12
CA VAL A 21 -25.82 3.60 0.51
C VAL A 21 -26.32 3.51 1.95
N ARG A 22 -25.71 4.26 2.88
CA ARG A 22 -26.15 4.30 4.29
C ARG A 22 -27.58 4.80 4.47
N ARG A 23 -28.08 5.62 3.55
CA ARG A 23 -29.46 6.14 3.53
C ARG A 23 -30.41 5.26 2.73
N ASN A 24 -29.96 4.09 2.24
CA ASN A 24 -30.72 3.20 1.37
C ASN A 24 -31.27 3.91 0.11
N THR A 25 -30.57 4.93 -0.39
CA THR A 25 -30.98 5.71 -1.56
C THR A 25 -30.34 5.18 -2.85
N ALA A 26 -29.22 4.46 -2.73
CA ALA A 26 -28.51 3.85 -3.86
C ALA A 26 -27.88 2.52 -3.42
N THR A 27 -27.66 1.65 -4.39
CA THR A 27 -26.84 0.44 -4.24
C THR A 27 -25.44 0.69 -4.80
N LEU A 28 -24.43 0.13 -4.15
CA LEU A 28 -23.05 0.19 -4.63
C LEU A 28 -22.77 -1.04 -5.48
N GLU A 29 -22.18 -0.85 -6.67
CA GLU A 29 -21.61 -1.94 -7.46
C GLU A 29 -20.13 -2.11 -7.10
N LEU A 30 -19.66 -3.35 -7.05
CA LEU A 30 -18.26 -3.64 -6.76
C LEU A 30 -17.36 -3.03 -7.86
N PRO A 31 -16.40 -2.15 -7.52
CA PRO A 31 -15.47 -1.62 -8.51
C PRO A 31 -14.67 -2.72 -9.19
N THR A 32 -14.43 -2.57 -10.49
CA THR A 32 -13.73 -3.57 -11.32
C THR A 32 -12.33 -3.93 -10.81
N ILE A 33 -11.63 -2.98 -10.16
CA ILE A 33 -10.32 -3.21 -9.55
C ILE A 33 -10.34 -4.26 -8.44
N TYR A 34 -11.52 -4.55 -7.86
CA TYR A 34 -11.73 -5.59 -6.85
C TYR A 34 -12.52 -6.78 -7.38
N GLY A 35 -12.77 -6.86 -8.70
CA GLY A 35 -13.53 -7.95 -9.30
C GLY A 35 -12.88 -9.33 -9.09
N ALA A 36 -13.63 -10.39 -9.41
CA ALA A 36 -13.20 -11.76 -9.15
C ALA A 36 -11.81 -12.11 -9.69
N ALA A 37 -11.48 -11.65 -10.91
CA ALA A 37 -10.15 -11.85 -11.49
C ALA A 37 -9.04 -11.16 -10.67
N ALA A 38 -9.28 -9.93 -10.22
CA ALA A 38 -8.31 -9.21 -9.40
C ALA A 38 -8.11 -9.85 -8.02
N GLN A 39 -9.16 -10.40 -7.42
CA GLN A 39 -9.03 -11.16 -6.16
C GLN A 39 -8.32 -12.49 -6.37
N GLU A 40 -8.58 -13.15 -7.51
CA GLU A 40 -7.90 -14.39 -7.86
C GLU A 40 -6.40 -14.18 -8.01
N ASP A 41 -5.99 -13.16 -8.77
CA ASP A 41 -4.59 -12.78 -8.92
C ASP A 41 -3.95 -12.50 -7.54
N LEU A 42 -4.65 -11.74 -6.69
CA LEU A 42 -4.17 -11.38 -5.36
C LEU A 42 -4.02 -12.59 -4.43
N ARG A 43 -4.93 -13.57 -4.50
CA ARG A 43 -4.83 -14.82 -3.71
C ARG A 43 -3.66 -15.68 -4.16
N HIS A 44 -3.47 -15.81 -5.47
CA HIS A 44 -2.45 -16.66 -6.09
C HIS A 44 -1.05 -16.08 -5.90
N ASP A 45 -0.79 -14.91 -6.48
CA ASP A 45 0.50 -14.25 -6.44
C ASP A 45 0.32 -12.73 -6.24
N PRO A 46 0.27 -12.27 -4.99
CA PRO A 46 0.08 -10.87 -4.71
C PRO A 46 1.31 -10.04 -5.06
N ILE A 47 2.52 -10.62 -5.21
CA ILE A 47 3.76 -9.86 -5.44
C ILE A 47 3.80 -9.31 -6.87
N VAL A 48 3.32 -10.07 -7.85
CA VAL A 48 3.25 -9.63 -9.25
C VAL A 48 2.09 -8.66 -9.52
N CYS A 49 1.16 -8.51 -8.58
CA CYS A 49 0.03 -7.60 -8.72
C CYS A 49 0.48 -6.14 -8.70
N ARG A 50 0.19 -5.41 -9.78
CA ARG A 50 0.44 -3.96 -9.92
C ARG A 50 -0.62 -3.12 -9.21
N LEU A 51 -0.70 -3.23 -7.88
CA LEU A 51 -1.78 -2.63 -7.08
C LEU A 51 -1.69 -1.10 -7.03
N GLY A 52 -0.49 -0.54 -6.90
CA GLY A 52 -0.27 0.91 -6.89
C GLY A 52 -0.74 1.61 -8.17
N ASP A 53 -0.68 0.93 -9.31
CA ASP A 53 -1.18 1.45 -10.59
C ASP A 53 -2.72 1.43 -10.68
N LYS A 54 -3.36 0.49 -9.97
CA LYS A 54 -4.83 0.44 -9.87
C LYS A 54 -5.35 1.51 -8.91
N SER A 55 -4.71 1.64 -7.75
CA SER A 55 -5.03 2.65 -6.74
C SER A 55 -3.91 2.75 -5.70
N HIS A 56 -3.45 3.98 -5.42
CA HIS A 56 -2.51 4.20 -4.31
C HIS A 56 -3.08 3.78 -2.96
N TYR A 57 -4.41 3.78 -2.78
CA TYR A 57 -5.09 3.43 -1.53
C TYR A 57 -5.93 2.14 -1.70
N TYR A 58 -5.39 1.17 -2.46
CA TYR A 58 -6.10 -0.05 -2.83
C TYR A 58 -6.67 -0.80 -1.61
N TYR A 59 -5.88 -0.96 -0.54
CA TYR A 59 -6.32 -1.69 0.65
C TYR A 59 -7.35 -0.90 1.47
N GLU A 60 -7.10 0.39 1.70
CA GLU A 60 -7.95 1.24 2.53
C GLU A 60 -9.32 1.46 1.89
N VAL A 61 -9.34 1.71 0.58
CA VAL A 61 -10.59 1.84 -0.18
C VAL A 61 -11.29 0.49 -0.30
N GLY A 62 -10.54 -0.58 -0.59
CA GLY A 62 -11.09 -1.94 -0.72
C GLY A 62 -11.78 -2.41 0.55
N LEU A 63 -11.18 -2.20 1.72
CA LEU A 63 -11.78 -2.56 3.01
C LEU A 63 -13.06 -1.76 3.30
N ARG A 64 -13.10 -0.48 2.92
CA ARG A 64 -14.32 0.35 3.07
C ARG A 64 -15.44 -0.11 2.13
N VAL A 65 -15.10 -0.50 0.91
CA VAL A 65 -16.04 -1.08 -0.07
C VAL A 65 -16.57 -2.42 0.43
N ALA A 66 -15.68 -3.32 0.88
CA ALA A 66 -16.04 -4.62 1.45
C ALA A 66 -17.03 -4.47 2.61
N HIS A 67 -16.76 -3.52 3.52
CA HIS A 67 -17.63 -3.24 4.65
C HIS A 67 -19.02 -2.72 4.22
N LEU A 68 -19.09 -1.82 3.22
CA LEU A 68 -20.36 -1.30 2.72
C LEU A 68 -21.20 -2.36 2.00
N LEU A 69 -20.55 -3.27 1.27
CA LEU A 69 -21.21 -4.37 0.56
C LEU A 69 -21.46 -5.60 1.45
N LYS A 70 -20.92 -5.63 2.67
CA LYS A 70 -20.90 -6.79 3.57
C LYS A 70 -20.23 -8.02 2.95
N GLU A 71 -19.21 -7.78 2.14
CA GLU A 71 -18.42 -8.80 1.44
C GLU A 71 -17.19 -9.18 2.30
N ASN A 72 -17.38 -10.13 3.22
CA ASN A 72 -16.31 -10.55 4.13
C ASN A 72 -15.13 -11.20 3.40
N GLN A 73 -15.40 -11.99 2.36
CA GLN A 73 -14.35 -12.65 1.57
C GLN A 73 -13.39 -11.64 0.94
N LEU A 74 -13.93 -10.51 0.42
CA LEU A 74 -13.10 -9.43 -0.12
C LEU A 74 -12.17 -8.85 0.96
N ALA A 75 -12.67 -8.66 2.18
CA ALA A 75 -11.84 -8.15 3.27
C ALA A 75 -10.72 -9.13 3.66
N GLU A 76 -11.02 -10.43 3.70
CA GLU A 76 -10.04 -11.49 3.97
C GLU A 76 -8.97 -11.58 2.87
N ASP A 77 -9.38 -11.54 1.60
CA ASP A 77 -8.47 -11.59 0.45
C ASP A 77 -7.52 -10.38 0.43
N LEU A 78 -8.06 -9.18 0.69
CA LEU A 78 -7.27 -7.95 0.81
C LEU A 78 -6.25 -8.04 1.95
N PHE A 79 -6.68 -8.54 3.11
CA PHE A 79 -5.80 -8.68 4.28
C PHE A 79 -4.70 -9.73 4.03
N GLY A 80 -5.06 -10.90 3.50
CA GLY A 80 -4.10 -11.94 3.15
C GLY A 80 -3.09 -11.51 2.08
N GLY A 81 -3.56 -10.76 1.07
CA GLY A 81 -2.69 -10.16 0.06
C GLY A 81 -1.70 -9.16 0.66
N LEU A 82 -2.16 -8.28 1.55
CA LEU A 82 -1.30 -7.33 2.25
C LEU A 82 -0.27 -8.04 3.13
N GLN A 83 -0.66 -9.08 3.87
CA GLN A 83 0.27 -9.85 4.72
C GLN A 83 1.41 -10.48 3.91
N LYS A 84 1.08 -11.14 2.79
CA LYS A 84 2.08 -11.76 1.91
C LYS A 84 3.04 -10.71 1.33
N ARG A 85 2.52 -9.59 0.85
CA ARG A 85 3.34 -8.49 0.31
C ARG A 85 4.15 -7.78 1.39
N ALA A 86 3.63 -7.69 2.62
CA ALA A 86 4.37 -7.14 3.74
C ALA A 86 5.57 -8.03 4.13
N ALA A 87 5.40 -9.35 4.10
CA ALA A 87 6.50 -10.28 4.29
C ALA A 87 7.59 -10.09 3.21
N GLU A 88 7.21 -9.90 1.95
CA GLU A 88 8.15 -9.62 0.86
C GLU A 88 8.91 -8.31 1.08
N ILE A 89 8.21 -7.25 1.51
CA ILE A 89 8.86 -5.96 1.86
C ILE A 89 9.91 -6.18 2.96
N VAL A 90 9.59 -6.95 4.00
CA VAL A 90 10.55 -7.27 5.07
C VAL A 90 11.74 -8.08 4.55
N GLN A 91 11.52 -9.02 3.61
CA GLN A 91 12.62 -9.76 2.98
C GLN A 91 13.54 -8.86 2.16
N LEU A 92 12.99 -7.88 1.45
CA LEU A 92 13.78 -6.88 0.71
C LEU A 92 14.61 -5.97 1.61
N LEU A 93 14.13 -5.70 2.82
CA LEU A 93 14.83 -4.94 3.85
C LEU A 93 15.95 -5.80 4.47
N GLY A 94 15.61 -6.98 5.02
CA GLY A 94 16.48 -7.82 5.84
C GLY A 94 17.77 -8.38 5.20
N ASN A 95 17.98 -8.20 3.90
CA ASN A 95 19.18 -8.67 3.18
C ASN A 95 20.43 -7.78 3.35
N LEU A 96 20.39 -6.73 4.18
CA LEU A 96 21.49 -5.78 4.37
C LEU A 96 22.41 -6.04 5.60
N GLY A 97 22.09 -7.03 6.43
CA GLY A 97 22.86 -7.37 7.65
C GLY A 97 23.65 -8.69 7.60
N VAL A 98 23.37 -9.56 6.63
CA VAL A 98 24.23 -10.71 6.31
C VAL A 98 25.23 -10.20 5.27
N MET A 99 26.51 -10.57 5.37
CA MET A 99 27.45 -10.41 4.25
C MET A 99 26.92 -11.19 3.05
N SER A 100 26.03 -10.58 2.27
CA SER A 100 25.61 -11.09 0.98
C SER A 100 26.74 -10.77 0.00
N THR A 101 27.79 -11.57 0.06
CA THR A 101 28.58 -11.93 -1.13
C THR A 101 27.71 -12.76 -2.08
N MET A 102 26.53 -12.25 -2.46
CA MET A 102 25.65 -12.84 -3.47
C MET A 102 24.97 -11.68 -4.17
N GLN A 103 25.63 -11.22 -5.23
CA GLN A 103 25.02 -11.07 -6.54
C GLN A 103 23.56 -10.60 -6.46
N MET A 104 23.32 -9.29 -6.63
CA MET A 104 22.07 -8.86 -7.27
C MET A 104 22.02 -9.59 -8.60
N SER A 105 21.41 -10.77 -8.60
CA SER A 105 21.12 -11.52 -9.79
C SER A 105 20.19 -10.64 -10.60
N THR A 106 20.74 -10.03 -11.65
CA THR A 106 20.06 -9.21 -12.67
C THR A 106 18.97 -9.99 -13.45
N LEU A 107 18.55 -11.15 -12.93
CA LEU A 107 17.63 -12.10 -13.53
C LEU A 107 16.22 -12.07 -12.90
N ASN A 108 16.04 -11.54 -11.68
CA ASN A 108 14.70 -11.38 -11.10
C ASN A 108 14.13 -9.99 -11.40
N GLN A 109 13.69 -9.78 -12.65
CA GLN A 109 12.96 -8.56 -13.06
C GLN A 109 11.77 -8.26 -12.12
N ALA A 110 11.11 -9.29 -11.57
CA ALA A 110 10.02 -9.14 -10.62
C ALA A 110 10.43 -8.40 -9.33
N THR A 111 11.64 -8.67 -8.79
CA THR A 111 12.15 -7.95 -7.60
C THR A 111 12.48 -6.49 -7.87
N ALA A 112 12.84 -6.14 -9.11
CA ALA A 112 13.04 -4.74 -9.51
C ALA A 112 11.71 -3.99 -9.71
N VAL A 113 10.65 -4.70 -10.11
CA VAL A 113 9.34 -4.11 -10.41
C VAL A 113 8.47 -3.97 -9.16
N PHE A 114 8.57 -4.90 -8.20
CA PHE A 114 7.72 -4.92 -7.00
C PHE A 114 7.68 -3.59 -6.22
N PRO A 115 8.80 -2.88 -5.95
CA PRO A 115 8.77 -1.56 -5.29
C PRO A 115 7.93 -0.51 -6.04
N CYS A 116 7.82 -0.62 -7.36
CA CYS A 116 7.00 0.29 -8.18
C CYS A 116 5.51 -0.06 -8.15
N THR A 117 5.15 -1.25 -7.63
CA THR A 117 3.76 -1.71 -7.50
C THR A 117 3.12 -1.38 -6.15
N LEU A 118 3.90 -0.81 -5.23
CA LEU A 118 3.49 -0.63 -3.84
C LEU A 118 2.36 0.40 -3.71
N THR A 119 1.38 0.05 -2.88
CA THR A 119 0.33 0.96 -2.40
C THR A 119 0.88 1.88 -1.31
N ARG A 120 0.09 2.86 -0.87
CA ARG A 120 0.55 3.87 0.09
C ARG A 120 1.01 3.28 1.41
N VAL A 121 0.22 2.39 2.02
CA VAL A 121 0.58 1.70 3.26
C VAL A 121 1.87 0.90 3.13
N GLU A 122 2.10 0.29 1.96
CA GLU A 122 3.29 -0.49 1.67
C GLU A 122 4.52 0.40 1.44
N GLN A 123 4.36 1.53 0.76
CA GLN A 123 5.41 2.53 0.60
C GLN A 123 5.85 3.08 1.94
N ASP A 124 4.90 3.42 2.82
CA ASP A 124 5.20 3.92 4.16
C ASP A 124 5.98 2.85 4.97
N MET A 125 5.59 1.58 4.87
CA MET A 125 6.33 0.48 5.51
C MET A 125 7.74 0.28 4.93
N TYR A 126 7.88 0.34 3.60
CA TYR A 126 9.17 0.19 2.93
C TYR A 126 10.12 1.33 3.29
N ILE A 127 9.67 2.59 3.19
CA ILE A 127 10.46 3.77 3.50
C ILE A 127 10.84 3.78 4.99
N GLY A 128 9.86 3.57 5.88
CA GLY A 128 10.12 3.50 7.32
C GLY A 128 11.11 2.38 7.70
N GLY A 129 11.02 1.23 7.02
CA GLY A 129 11.99 0.14 7.15
C GLY A 129 13.41 0.55 6.74
N ARG A 130 13.57 1.20 5.58
CA ARG A 130 14.87 1.69 5.09
C ARG A 130 15.49 2.74 6.02
N GLU A 131 14.67 3.63 6.57
CA GLU A 131 15.12 4.61 7.57
C GLU A 131 15.59 3.92 8.85
N ALA A 132 14.82 2.95 9.35
CA ALA A 132 15.18 2.16 10.53
C ALA A 132 16.50 1.40 10.33
N GLU A 133 16.71 0.77 9.17
CA GLU A 133 17.96 0.09 8.84
C GLU A 133 19.15 1.05 8.77
N SER A 134 18.98 2.21 8.15
CA SER A 134 20.01 3.25 8.10
C SER A 134 20.40 3.70 9.51
N HIS A 135 19.42 3.93 10.38
CA HIS A 135 19.67 4.29 11.76
C HIS A 135 20.33 3.17 12.56
N PHE A 136 19.92 1.92 12.34
CA PHE A 136 20.51 0.77 12.98
C PHE A 136 21.97 0.59 12.56
N LYS A 137 22.28 0.67 11.26
CA LYS A 137 23.66 0.62 10.75
C LYS A 137 24.51 1.76 11.30
N GLN A 138 23.97 2.98 11.29
CA GLN A 138 24.65 4.11 11.90
C GLN A 138 24.89 3.89 13.39
N TRP A 139 24.02 3.18 14.11
CA TRP A 139 24.20 2.85 15.52
C TRP A 139 25.25 1.75 15.72
N THR A 140 25.26 0.70 14.90
CA THR A 140 26.28 -0.37 14.98
C THR A 140 27.68 0.15 14.68
N ASP A 141 27.82 1.12 13.78
CA ASP A 141 29.12 1.69 13.40
C ASP A 141 29.70 2.64 14.48
N ARG A 142 28.95 2.95 15.55
CA ARG A 142 29.30 3.97 16.57
C ARG A 142 30.22 3.52 17.70
N PHE A 143 30.91 2.39 17.60
CA PHE A 143 31.85 1.96 18.65
C PHE A 143 33.11 2.86 18.82
N GLY A 144 33.22 4.00 18.13
CA GLY A 144 34.37 4.93 18.22
C GLY A 144 34.05 6.41 18.54
N SER A 145 33.05 7.05 17.88
CA SER A 145 32.62 8.43 18.18
C SER A 145 31.29 8.77 17.49
N TYR A 146 30.47 9.66 18.08
CA TYR A 146 29.20 10.12 17.48
C TYR A 146 29.23 11.62 17.17
N LYS A 147 29.06 11.98 15.89
CA LYS A 147 28.90 13.38 15.47
C LYS A 147 27.41 13.75 15.50
N MET A 148 27.03 14.61 16.44
CA MET A 148 25.69 15.18 16.48
C MET A 148 25.44 15.99 15.19
N LYS A 149 24.31 15.73 14.52
CA LYS A 149 23.85 16.53 13.37
C LYS A 149 22.73 17.47 13.84
N ALA A 150 22.73 18.68 13.32
CA ALA A 150 21.62 19.61 13.47
C ALA A 150 20.34 18.99 12.87
N SER A 151 19.22 19.11 13.58
CA SER A 151 17.91 18.70 13.07
C SER A 151 17.39 19.68 12.02
N HIS A 152 16.58 19.19 11.08
CA HIS A 152 15.87 20.00 10.07
C HIS A 152 15.00 21.13 10.65
N LEU A 153 14.73 21.14 11.96
CA LEU A 153 14.09 22.26 12.66
C LEU A 153 14.88 23.59 12.57
N ILE A 154 16.19 23.52 12.27
CA ILE A 154 17.05 24.70 12.09
C ILE A 154 16.92 25.27 10.66
N ASP A 155 16.41 24.50 9.70
CA ASP A 155 16.20 24.94 8.31
C ASP A 155 14.91 25.78 8.14
N ALA A 156 14.12 25.96 9.20
CA ALA A 156 12.98 26.87 9.20
C ALA A 156 13.49 28.33 9.06
N PRO A 157 13.02 29.10 8.06
CA PRO A 157 13.47 30.47 7.89
C PRO A 157 13.12 31.26 9.15
N SER A 158 14.13 31.80 9.82
CA SER A 158 13.93 32.75 10.91
C SER A 158 13.15 33.94 10.35
N ALA A 159 11.92 34.14 10.84
CA ALA A 159 11.13 35.31 10.52
C ALA A 159 11.92 36.55 10.98
N LYS A 160 12.32 37.39 10.02
CA LYS A 160 12.87 38.71 10.27
C LYS A 160 11.75 39.71 10.52
#